data_AF-A0A9D7Q475-F1
#
_entry.id   AF-A0A9D7Q475-F1
#
_cell.length_a   1.000
_cell.length_b   1.000
_cell.length_c   1.000
_cell.angle_alpha   90.00
_cell.angle_beta   90.00
_cell.angle_gamma   90.00
#
_symmetry.space_group_name_H-M   'P 1'
#
loop_
_entity.id
_entity.type
_entity.pdbx_description
1 polymer ?
#
loop_
_entity_poly.entity_id
_entity_poly.type
_entity_poly.pdbx_seq_one_letter_code
_entity_poly.pdbx_strand_id
1 'polypeptide(L)'
;MQFPSGIEQFDRNLYLTVNSDWSNSFFDVIMPVIRTKENWIPLYILLAIWLIYKFKWNGFFVILTIAITVTITDQVSSFIMKPLFARPRPCSIPEIAEHANLIIGCSPSYSFTSSHAANHFGLAVVFGLLFLRRSYWFIIVGIFWAASISFAQVYVGVHYPLDVIGGALLGSFLGFLIYIIAMHFIFKKRNWLNKTL
;
A
#
# COMPACT_ATOMS: atom_id res chain seq x y z
N MET A 1 -1.48 -15.86 -15.59
CA MET A 1 -0.60 -15.12 -16.52
C MET A 1 0.78 -15.08 -15.92
N GLN A 2 1.79 -15.57 -16.62
CA GLN A 2 3.19 -15.52 -16.17
C GLN A 2 3.89 -14.31 -16.77
N PHE A 3 4.88 -13.76 -16.05
CA PHE A 3 5.69 -12.68 -16.60
C PHE A 3 6.65 -13.25 -17.65
N PRO A 4 7.02 -12.46 -18.67
CA PRO A 4 8.12 -12.83 -19.56
C PRO A 4 9.40 -13.11 -18.77
N SER A 5 10.15 -14.15 -19.15
CA SER A 5 11.34 -14.61 -18.41
C SER A 5 12.39 -13.51 -18.18
N GLY A 6 12.62 -12.64 -19.16
CA GLY A 6 13.54 -11.51 -19.01
C GLY A 6 13.10 -10.51 -17.94
N ILE A 7 11.78 -10.28 -17.80
CA ILE A 7 11.23 -9.41 -16.76
C ILE A 7 11.37 -10.07 -15.39
N GLU A 8 11.12 -11.38 -15.29
CA GLU A 8 11.29 -12.10 -14.03
C GLU A 8 12.74 -12.10 -13.55
N GLN A 9 13.70 -12.32 -14.43
CA GLN A 9 15.11 -12.30 -14.07
C GLN A 9 15.56 -10.91 -13.63
N PHE A 10 15.14 -9.87 -14.35
CA PHE A 10 15.41 -8.49 -13.97
C PHE A 10 14.84 -8.16 -12.57
N ASP A 11 13.60 -8.53 -12.30
CA ASP A 11 12.93 -8.26 -11.02
C ASP A 11 13.54 -9.07 -9.86
N ARG A 12 14.03 -10.29 -10.13
CA ARG A 12 14.80 -11.09 -9.16
C ARG A 12 16.15 -10.44 -8.82
N ASN A 13 16.88 -9.93 -9.82
CA ASN A 13 18.14 -9.24 -9.59
C ASN A 13 17.93 -7.97 -8.75
N LEU A 14 16.92 -7.16 -9.09
CA LEU A 14 16.57 -5.99 -8.28
C LEU A 14 16.17 -6.36 -6.85
N TYR A 15 15.41 -7.45 -6.69
CA TYR A 15 15.06 -7.97 -5.37
C TYR A 15 16.30 -8.30 -4.55
N LEU A 16 17.25 -9.07 -5.10
CA LEU A 16 18.49 -9.45 -4.40
C LEU A 16 19.35 -8.23 -4.08
N THR A 17 19.42 -7.22 -4.96
CA THR A 17 20.12 -5.97 -4.64
C THR A 17 19.51 -5.26 -3.43
N VAL A 18 18.18 -5.15 -3.37
CA VAL A 18 17.52 -4.46 -2.25
C VAL A 18 17.56 -5.28 -0.96
N ASN A 19 17.32 -6.59 -1.04
CA ASN A 19 17.19 -7.46 0.13
C ASN A 19 18.55 -7.93 0.67
N SER A 20 19.52 -8.18 -0.21
CA SER A 20 20.83 -8.71 0.15
C SER A 20 21.90 -7.62 0.14
N ASP A 21 22.14 -6.95 -1.00
CA ASP A 21 23.26 -5.99 -1.11
C ASP A 21 23.09 -4.74 -0.26
N TRP A 22 21.85 -4.24 -0.10
CA TRP A 22 21.55 -3.05 0.71
C TRP A 22 21.25 -3.37 2.19
N SER A 23 21.31 -4.65 2.56
CA SER A 23 21.04 -5.06 3.93
C SER A 23 22.04 -4.45 4.91
N ASN A 24 21.55 -4.01 6.05
CA ASN A 24 22.37 -3.54 7.16
C ASN A 24 21.59 -3.56 8.48
N SER A 25 22.33 -3.61 9.59
CA SER A 25 21.75 -3.77 10.93
C SER A 25 20.74 -2.69 11.32
N PHE A 26 20.84 -1.48 10.76
CA PHE A 26 19.88 -0.41 11.02
C PHE A 26 18.54 -0.67 10.33
N PHE A 27 18.55 -0.99 9.03
CA PHE A 27 17.32 -1.28 8.30
C PHE A 27 16.70 -2.63 8.68
N ASP A 28 17.49 -3.60 9.13
CA ASP A 28 16.99 -4.89 9.62
C ASP A 28 16.07 -4.74 10.83
N VAL A 29 16.31 -3.72 11.66
CA VAL A 29 15.45 -3.39 12.81
C VAL A 29 14.23 -2.57 12.37
N ILE A 30 14.41 -1.61 11.46
CA ILE A 30 13.40 -0.61 11.14
C ILE A 30 12.37 -1.10 10.11
N MET A 31 12.81 -1.82 9.07
CA MET A 31 11.92 -2.22 7.97
C MET A 31 10.80 -3.17 8.40
N PRO A 32 11.03 -4.16 9.29
CA PRO A 32 9.94 -4.95 9.88
C PRO A 32 8.93 -4.11 10.66
N VAL A 33 9.39 -3.03 11.33
CA VAL A 33 8.52 -2.11 12.06
C VAL A 33 7.67 -1.29 11.08
N ILE A 34 8.31 -0.70 10.07
CA ILE A 34 7.64 0.14 9.05
C ILE A 34 6.56 -0.65 8.30
N ARG A 35 6.84 -1.88 7.86
CA ARG A 35 5.86 -2.65 7.07
C ARG A 35 4.66 -3.15 7.88
N THR A 36 4.75 -3.15 9.20
CA THR A 36 3.78 -3.81 10.08
C THR A 36 2.59 -2.90 10.36
N LYS A 37 1.41 -3.29 9.85
CA LYS A 37 0.18 -2.48 9.90
C LYS A 37 -0.26 -2.16 11.33
N GLU A 38 0.01 -3.05 12.28
CA GLU A 38 -0.32 -2.90 13.69
C GLU A 38 0.42 -1.71 14.32
N ASN A 39 1.66 -1.44 13.87
CA ASN A 39 2.44 -0.29 14.35
C ASN A 39 1.86 1.05 13.91
N TRP A 40 1.00 1.06 12.88
CA TRP A 40 0.33 2.25 12.38
C TRP A 40 -1.05 2.47 13.00
N ILE A 41 -1.54 1.58 13.87
CA ILE A 41 -2.81 1.75 14.59
C ILE A 41 -2.89 3.11 15.32
N PRO A 42 -1.86 3.58 16.05
CA PRO A 42 -1.90 4.89 16.69
C PRO A 42 -2.15 6.03 15.70
N LEU A 43 -1.48 6.00 14.53
CA LEU A 43 -1.70 6.99 13.46
C LEU A 43 -3.15 6.95 12.98
N TYR A 44 -3.71 5.77 12.74
CA TYR A 44 -5.10 5.62 12.28
C TYR A 44 -6.11 6.14 13.29
N ILE A 45 -5.90 5.88 14.59
CA ILE A 45 -6.75 6.39 15.66
C ILE A 45 -6.68 7.91 15.74
N LEU A 46 -5.47 8.49 15.71
CA LEU A 46 -5.29 9.94 15.76
C LEU A 46 -5.95 10.65 14.57
N LEU A 47 -5.79 10.09 13.35
CA LEU A 47 -6.47 10.61 12.16
C LEU A 47 -7.99 10.50 12.28
N ALA A 48 -8.52 9.38 12.77
CA ALA A 48 -9.96 9.21 12.97
C ALA A 48 -10.52 10.21 13.99
N ILE A 49 -9.85 10.40 15.13
CA ILE A 49 -10.23 11.40 16.14
C ILE A 49 -10.21 12.80 15.53
N TRP A 50 -9.14 13.16 14.81
CA TRP A 50 -9.02 14.46 14.14
C TRP A 50 -10.15 14.68 13.13
N LEU A 51 -10.48 13.67 12.32
CA LEU A 51 -11.55 13.73 11.32
C LEU A 51 -12.91 13.97 11.98
N ILE A 52 -13.24 13.23 13.04
CA ILE A 52 -14.50 13.37 13.76
C ILE A 52 -14.57 14.71 14.48
N TYR A 53 -13.50 15.12 15.16
CA TYR A 53 -13.44 16.40 15.87
C TYR A 53 -13.62 17.58 14.90
N LYS A 54 -12.88 17.59 13.79
CA LYS A 54 -12.86 18.73 12.84
C LYS A 54 -14.08 18.75 11.92
N PHE A 55 -14.54 17.60 11.43
CA PHE A 55 -15.55 17.51 10.37
C PHE A 55 -16.86 16.85 10.80
N LYS A 56 -16.96 16.38 12.06
CA LYS A 56 -18.16 15.76 12.64
C LYS A 56 -18.68 14.62 11.76
N TRP A 57 -19.96 14.65 11.39
CA TRP A 57 -20.59 13.67 10.50
C TRP A 57 -19.88 13.55 9.14
N ASN A 58 -19.28 14.62 8.61
CA ASN A 58 -18.53 14.49 7.37
C ASN A 58 -17.22 13.72 7.58
N GLY A 59 -16.60 13.82 8.77
CA GLY A 59 -15.44 13.02 9.15
C GLY A 59 -15.76 11.52 9.16
N PHE A 60 -16.95 11.14 9.63
CA PHE A 60 -17.41 9.74 9.56
C PHE A 60 -17.46 9.23 8.12
N PHE A 61 -17.98 10.01 7.17
CA PHE A 61 -18.01 9.60 5.76
C PHE A 61 -16.62 9.51 5.12
N VAL A 62 -15.66 10.33 5.57
CA VAL A 62 -14.26 10.19 5.15
C VAL A 62 -13.69 8.87 5.66
N ILE A 63 -13.89 8.54 6.94
CA ILE A 63 -13.45 7.26 7.52
C ILE A 63 -14.09 6.08 6.78
N LEU A 64 -15.40 6.15 6.50
CA LEU A 64 -16.10 5.12 5.74
C LEU A 64 -15.53 4.97 4.33
N THR A 65 -15.24 6.07 3.64
CA THR A 65 -14.64 6.06 2.29
C THR A 65 -13.25 5.42 2.31
N ILE A 66 -12.43 5.74 3.32
CA ILE A 66 -11.13 5.10 3.54
C ILE A 66 -11.27 3.60 3.78
N ALA A 67 -12.17 3.20 4.68
CA ALA A 67 -12.40 1.79 5.00
C ALA A 67 -12.84 1.00 3.76
N ILE A 68 -13.76 1.56 2.97
CA ILE A 68 -14.17 0.98 1.68
C ILE A 68 -12.99 0.88 0.73
N THR A 69 -12.14 1.90 0.65
CA THR A 69 -10.95 1.90 -0.21
C THR A 69 -10.01 0.77 0.15
N VAL A 70 -9.63 0.64 1.42
CA VAL A 70 -8.72 -0.42 1.88
C VAL A 70 -9.33 -1.80 1.65
N THR A 71 -10.63 -1.98 1.92
CA THR A 71 -11.31 -3.25 1.66
C THR A 71 -11.30 -3.58 0.18
N ILE A 72 -11.64 -2.65 -0.71
CA ILE A 72 -11.65 -2.91 -2.15
C ILE A 72 -10.24 -3.19 -2.68
N THR A 73 -9.23 -2.42 -2.30
CA THR A 73 -7.85 -2.67 -2.74
C THR A 73 -7.34 -4.02 -2.25
N ASP A 74 -7.64 -4.40 -1.00
CA ASP A 74 -7.21 -5.68 -0.45
C ASP A 74 -7.91 -6.83 -1.17
N GLN A 75 -9.23 -6.75 -1.35
CA GLN A 75 -9.99 -7.81 -1.99
C GLN A 75 -9.59 -8.00 -3.46
N VAL A 76 -9.41 -6.91 -4.21
CA VAL A 76 -8.99 -6.99 -5.61
C VAL A 76 -7.57 -7.55 -5.71
N SER A 77 -6.63 -7.08 -4.87
CA SER A 77 -5.26 -7.62 -4.85
C SER A 77 -5.26 -9.11 -4.48
N SER A 78 -5.95 -9.48 -3.40
CA SER A 78 -5.88 -10.81 -2.79
C SER A 78 -6.68 -11.88 -3.53
N PHE A 79 -7.87 -11.56 -4.04
CA PHE A 79 -8.78 -12.53 -4.64
C PHE A 79 -8.83 -12.47 -6.17
N ILE A 80 -8.38 -11.37 -6.79
CA ILE A 80 -8.36 -11.25 -8.26
C ILE A 80 -6.92 -11.32 -8.77
N MET A 81 -6.05 -10.41 -8.33
CA MET A 81 -4.69 -10.30 -8.89
C MET A 81 -3.83 -11.51 -8.52
N LYS A 82 -3.84 -11.91 -7.25
CA LYS A 82 -3.04 -13.05 -6.77
C LYS A 82 -3.32 -14.36 -7.52
N PRO A 83 -4.57 -14.84 -7.64
CA PRO A 83 -4.85 -16.03 -8.42
C PRO A 83 -4.60 -15.87 -9.93
N LEU A 84 -4.83 -14.66 -10.48
CA LEU A 84 -4.64 -14.39 -11.90
C LEU A 84 -3.19 -14.54 -12.34
N PHE A 85 -2.24 -14.07 -11.52
CA PHE A 85 -0.81 -14.16 -11.82
C PHE A 85 -0.16 -15.41 -11.25
N ALA A 86 -0.67 -15.92 -10.12
CA ALA A 86 -0.14 -17.10 -9.43
C ALA A 86 1.39 -17.04 -9.22
N ARG A 87 1.92 -15.83 -9.01
CA ARG A 87 3.36 -15.61 -8.89
C ARG A 87 3.84 -16.09 -7.51
N PRO A 88 4.82 -17.01 -7.42
CA PRO A 88 5.41 -17.41 -6.14
C PRO A 88 6.13 -16.24 -5.47
N ARG A 89 6.28 -16.27 -4.14
CA ARG A 89 7.08 -15.28 -3.40
C ARG A 89 8.56 -15.62 -3.49
N PRO A 90 9.46 -14.62 -3.35
CA PRO A 90 10.89 -14.90 -3.29
C PRO A 90 11.23 -15.85 -2.14
N CYS A 91 10.67 -15.61 -0.95
CA CYS A 91 10.85 -16.45 0.23
C CYS A 91 10.29 -17.88 0.12
N SER A 92 9.45 -18.18 -0.88
CA SER A 92 8.92 -19.55 -1.09
C SER A 92 9.75 -20.38 -2.07
N ILE A 93 10.74 -19.79 -2.74
CA ILE A 93 11.60 -20.48 -3.71
C ILE A 93 12.95 -20.74 -3.02
N PRO A 94 13.31 -22.01 -2.75
CA PRO A 94 14.55 -22.35 -2.03
C PRO A 94 15.81 -21.71 -2.63
N GLU A 95 15.96 -21.78 -3.96
CA GLU A 95 17.10 -21.22 -4.70
C GLU A 95 17.31 -19.72 -4.47
N ILE A 96 16.20 -18.97 -4.29
CA ILE A 96 16.24 -17.53 -4.01
C ILE A 96 16.43 -17.31 -2.51
N ALA A 97 15.73 -18.08 -1.68
CA ALA A 97 15.77 -17.96 -0.22
C ALA A 97 17.17 -18.21 0.35
N GLU A 98 17.97 -19.08 -0.27
CA GLU A 98 19.37 -19.33 0.13
C GLU A 98 20.27 -18.09 0.00
N HIS A 99 19.94 -17.17 -0.91
CA HIS A 99 20.71 -15.95 -1.18
C HIS A 99 20.05 -14.69 -0.64
N ALA A 100 18.90 -14.84 0.03
CA ALA A 100 18.06 -13.76 0.51
C ALA A 100 18.12 -13.62 2.03
N ASN A 101 18.07 -12.38 2.50
CA ASN A 101 17.91 -12.08 3.92
C ASN A 101 16.43 -12.05 4.28
N LEU A 102 15.87 -13.20 4.66
CA LEU A 102 14.48 -13.28 5.11
C LEU A 102 14.37 -12.82 6.57
N ILE A 103 13.81 -11.62 6.78
CA ILE A 103 13.74 -11.00 8.12
C ILE A 103 12.44 -11.39 8.85
N ILE A 104 11.41 -11.77 8.10
CA ILE A 104 10.08 -12.12 8.64
C ILE A 104 9.55 -13.43 8.05
N GLY A 105 8.54 -14.02 8.69
CA GLY A 105 7.91 -15.24 8.17
C GLY A 105 7.34 -15.09 6.76
N CYS A 106 7.44 -16.16 5.96
CA CYS A 106 6.92 -16.20 4.60
C CYS A 106 5.45 -16.64 4.57
N SER A 107 4.59 -15.87 3.91
CA SER A 107 3.19 -16.25 3.69
C SER A 107 3.07 -17.30 2.57
N PRO A 108 2.16 -18.29 2.68
CA PRO A 108 1.92 -19.25 1.60
C PRO A 108 1.14 -18.66 0.41
N SER A 109 0.69 -17.41 0.50
CA SER A 109 -0.05 -16.73 -0.58
C SER A 109 0.86 -16.27 -1.71
N TYR A 110 0.30 -16.12 -2.93
CA TYR A 110 1.00 -15.53 -4.07
C TYR A 110 1.50 -14.09 -3.81
N SER A 111 2.52 -13.70 -4.56
CA SER A 111 3.28 -12.46 -4.37
C SER A 111 2.68 -11.26 -5.10
N PHE A 112 2.24 -11.43 -6.35
CA PHE A 112 1.72 -10.33 -7.17
C PHE A 112 0.19 -10.20 -7.09
N THR A 113 -0.39 -9.03 -6.85
CA THR A 113 0.23 -7.77 -6.40
C THR A 113 0.45 -7.76 -4.89
N SER A 114 1.30 -6.86 -4.40
CA SER A 114 1.42 -6.62 -2.96
C SER A 114 0.17 -5.91 -2.42
N SER A 115 -0.60 -6.60 -1.56
CA SER A 115 -1.78 -6.00 -0.91
C SER A 115 -1.40 -4.86 0.05
N HIS A 116 -0.22 -4.93 0.70
CA HIS A 116 0.29 -3.79 1.48
C HIS A 116 0.51 -2.57 0.59
N ALA A 117 1.19 -2.71 -0.55
CA ALA A 117 1.36 -1.59 -1.47
C ALA A 117 0.00 -1.06 -1.96
N ALA A 118 -0.92 -1.94 -2.40
CA ALA A 118 -2.24 -1.54 -2.88
C ALA A 118 -3.05 -0.76 -1.83
N ASN A 119 -3.09 -1.25 -0.59
CA ASN A 119 -3.87 -0.62 0.48
C ASN A 119 -3.32 0.77 0.84
N HIS A 120 -1.99 0.90 0.97
CA HIS A 120 -1.38 2.16 1.40
C HIS A 120 -1.39 3.22 0.29
N PHE A 121 -1.16 2.83 -0.96
CA PHE A 121 -1.28 3.76 -2.10
C PHE A 121 -2.75 4.16 -2.35
N GLY A 122 -3.71 3.24 -2.20
CA GLY A 122 -5.13 3.57 -2.27
C GLY A 122 -5.55 4.56 -1.19
N LEU A 123 -5.11 4.33 0.05
CA LEU A 123 -5.31 5.25 1.17
C LEU A 123 -4.68 6.62 0.92
N ALA A 124 -3.42 6.66 0.49
CA ALA A 124 -2.70 7.90 0.19
C ALA A 124 -3.43 8.75 -0.87
N VAL A 125 -3.89 8.11 -1.95
CA VAL A 125 -4.61 8.79 -3.02
C VAL A 125 -5.97 9.28 -2.57
N VAL A 126 -6.81 8.42 -1.97
CA VAL A 126 -8.18 8.82 -1.60
C VAL A 126 -8.15 9.92 -0.53
N PHE A 127 -7.29 9.79 0.49
CA PHE A 127 -7.16 10.79 1.54
C PHE A 127 -6.53 12.07 1.01
N GLY A 128 -5.45 11.98 0.25
CA GLY A 128 -4.77 13.12 -0.36
C GLY A 128 -5.70 13.96 -1.24
N LEU A 129 -6.53 13.32 -2.07
CA LEU A 129 -7.49 14.01 -2.94
C LEU A 129 -8.67 14.61 -2.18
N LEU A 130 -9.17 13.94 -1.13
CA LEU A 130 -10.24 14.49 -0.28
C LEU A 130 -9.79 15.78 0.44
N PHE A 131 -8.51 15.91 0.76
CA PHE A 131 -7.95 17.07 1.46
C PHE A 131 -7.07 17.97 0.60
N LEU A 132 -7.06 17.78 -0.73
CA LEU A 132 -6.18 18.52 -1.63
C LEU A 132 -6.39 20.04 -1.55
N ARG A 133 -7.64 20.49 -1.42
CA ARG A 133 -7.97 21.92 -1.23
C ARG A 133 -7.48 22.50 0.09
N ARG A 134 -7.27 21.65 1.10
CA ARG A 134 -6.76 22.04 2.41
C ARG A 134 -5.24 22.15 2.39
N SER A 135 -4.56 21.17 1.79
CA SER A 135 -3.10 21.18 1.62
C SER A 135 -2.67 20.07 0.67
N TYR A 136 -1.81 20.41 -0.30
CA TYR A 136 -1.17 19.41 -1.17
C TYR A 136 -0.19 18.51 -0.41
N TRP A 137 0.22 18.86 0.81
CA TRP A 137 1.10 18.02 1.62
C TRP A 137 0.47 16.68 2.01
N PHE A 138 -0.87 16.58 2.08
CA PHE A 138 -1.53 15.31 2.40
C PHE A 138 -1.24 14.23 1.35
N ILE A 139 -1.23 14.59 0.07
CA ILE A 139 -0.90 13.62 -0.99
C ILE A 139 0.59 13.30 -1.00
N ILE A 140 1.47 14.30 -0.84
CA ILE A 140 2.92 14.09 -0.83
C ILE A 140 3.32 13.16 0.31
N VAL A 141 2.96 13.51 1.55
CA VAL A 141 3.31 12.72 2.74
C VAL A 141 2.69 11.32 2.65
N GLY A 142 1.44 11.20 2.19
CA GLY A 142 0.78 9.92 2.00
C GLY A 142 1.52 9.00 1.01
N ILE A 143 1.97 9.54 -0.12
CA ILE A 143 2.72 8.77 -1.12
C ILE A 143 4.10 8.35 -0.59
N PHE A 144 4.83 9.23 0.10
CA PHE A 144 6.10 8.87 0.73
C PHE A 144 5.93 7.78 1.79
N TRP A 145 4.87 7.86 2.59
CA TRP A 145 4.53 6.84 3.57
C TRP A 145 4.17 5.50 2.91
N ALA A 146 3.35 5.50 1.86
CA ALA A 146 3.02 4.28 1.12
C ALA A 146 4.25 3.66 0.43
N ALA A 147 5.13 4.52 -0.10
CA ALA A 147 6.38 4.10 -0.73
C ALA A 147 7.35 3.47 0.28
N SER A 148 7.49 4.03 1.50
CA SER A 148 8.37 3.44 2.53
C SER A 148 7.88 2.06 2.99
N ILE A 149 6.57 1.88 3.13
CA ILE A 149 5.96 0.58 3.45
C ILE A 149 6.17 -0.42 2.32
N SER A 150 6.06 0.03 1.08
CA SER A 150 6.26 -0.79 -0.11
C SER A 150 7.72 -1.21 -0.26
N PHE A 151 8.66 -0.29 -0.07
CA PHE A 151 10.09 -0.59 -0.02
C PHE A 151 10.40 -1.62 1.07
N ALA A 152 9.83 -1.45 2.26
CA ALA A 152 10.01 -2.39 3.36
C ALA A 152 9.52 -3.81 3.02
N GLN A 153 8.50 -4.00 2.16
CA GLN A 153 8.09 -5.35 1.72
C GLN A 153 9.16 -6.08 0.92
N VAL A 154 9.89 -5.34 0.07
CA VAL A 154 11.00 -5.89 -0.72
C VAL A 154 12.18 -6.17 0.20
N TYR A 155 12.53 -5.19 1.04
CA TYR A 155 13.65 -5.28 1.96
C TYR A 155 13.53 -6.47 2.92
N VAL A 156 12.35 -6.73 3.50
CA VAL A 156 12.17 -7.86 4.44
C VAL A 156 12.03 -9.23 3.77
N GLY A 157 12.08 -9.28 2.43
CA GLY A 157 12.19 -10.54 1.70
C GLY A 157 10.87 -11.19 1.25
N VAL A 158 9.73 -10.49 1.30
CA VAL A 158 8.40 -11.12 1.06
C VAL A 158 7.75 -10.77 -0.28
N HIS A 159 8.29 -9.79 -1.01
CA HIS A 159 7.78 -9.33 -2.30
C HIS A 159 8.92 -8.91 -3.23
N TYR A 160 8.70 -9.04 -4.54
CA TYR A 160 9.56 -8.47 -5.55
C TYR A 160 9.22 -6.99 -5.83
N PRO A 161 10.15 -6.19 -6.38
CA PRO A 161 9.88 -4.81 -6.81
C PRO A 161 8.66 -4.64 -7.70
N LEU A 162 8.44 -5.52 -8.70
CA LEU A 162 7.23 -5.41 -9.53
C LEU A 162 5.93 -5.70 -8.78
N ASP A 163 5.96 -6.52 -7.72
CA ASP A 163 4.77 -6.77 -6.90
C ASP A 163 4.29 -5.51 -6.20
N VAL A 164 5.25 -4.70 -5.71
CA VAL A 164 4.96 -3.46 -5.01
C VAL A 164 4.64 -2.32 -5.97
N ILE A 165 5.27 -2.27 -7.15
CA ILE A 165 4.90 -1.33 -8.22
C ILE A 165 3.48 -1.63 -8.72
N GLY A 166 3.17 -2.90 -9.01
CA GLY A 166 1.84 -3.31 -9.44
C GLY A 166 0.78 -3.03 -8.38
N GLY A 167 1.10 -3.28 -7.11
CA GLY A 167 0.25 -2.90 -5.97
C GLY A 167 0.05 -1.38 -5.89
N ALA A 168 1.10 -0.57 -6.03
CA ALA A 168 1.00 0.88 -6.02
C ALA A 168 0.08 1.41 -7.12
N LEU A 169 0.26 0.93 -8.36
CA LEU A 169 -0.59 1.30 -9.50
C LEU A 169 -2.05 0.91 -9.28
N LEU A 170 -2.30 -0.33 -8.86
CA LEU A 170 -3.64 -0.82 -8.56
C LEU A 170 -4.31 0.00 -7.45
N GLY A 171 -3.60 0.20 -6.35
CA GLY A 171 -4.05 0.97 -5.20
C GLY A 171 -4.41 2.41 -5.57
N SER A 172 -3.49 3.11 -6.25
CA SER A 172 -3.72 4.47 -6.70
C SER A 172 -4.90 4.58 -7.66
N PHE A 173 -5.05 3.66 -8.61
CA PHE A 173 -6.19 3.63 -9.53
C PHE A 173 -7.52 3.45 -8.78
N LEU A 174 -7.61 2.44 -7.90
CA LEU A 174 -8.84 2.18 -7.13
C LEU A 174 -9.16 3.32 -6.16
N GLY A 175 -8.14 3.87 -5.48
CA GLY A 175 -8.31 5.03 -4.60
C GLY A 175 -8.83 6.26 -5.34
N PHE A 176 -8.34 6.52 -6.56
CA PHE A 176 -8.83 7.59 -7.41
C PHE A 176 -10.28 7.37 -7.86
N LEU A 177 -10.62 6.15 -8.28
CA LEU A 177 -11.99 5.81 -8.67
C LEU A 177 -12.97 5.98 -7.50
N ILE A 178 -12.61 5.50 -6.31
CA ILE A 178 -13.42 5.63 -5.11
C ILE A 178 -13.56 7.09 -4.68
N TYR A 179 -12.49 7.90 -4.82
CA TYR A 179 -12.58 9.34 -4.63
C TYR A 179 -13.64 9.98 -5.56
N ILE A 180 -13.64 9.67 -6.85
CA ILE A 180 -14.64 10.21 -7.80
C ILE A 180 -16.06 9.82 -7.36
N ILE A 181 -16.26 8.54 -7.05
CA ILE A 181 -17.57 8.01 -6.63
C ILE A 181 -18.02 8.70 -5.34
N ALA A 182 -17.17 8.75 -4.32
CA ALA A 182 -17.49 9.38 -3.04
C ALA A 182 -17.75 10.88 -3.21
N MET A 183 -16.99 11.57 -4.07
CA MET A 183 -17.23 12.97 -4.39
C MET A 183 -18.60 13.19 -5.01
N HIS A 184 -18.99 12.37 -5.97
CA HIS A 184 -20.26 12.49 -6.66
C HIS A 184 -21.46 12.18 -5.75
N PHE A 185 -21.43 11.07 -5.03
CA PHE A 185 -22.60 10.56 -4.29
C PHE A 185 -22.68 11.05 -2.84
N ILE A 186 -21.55 11.30 -2.19
CA ILE A 186 -21.49 11.61 -0.75
C ILE A 186 -21.15 13.09 -0.54
N PHE A 187 -20.01 13.54 -1.05
CA PHE A 187 -19.40 14.80 -0.63
C PHE A 187 -19.93 16.04 -1.36
N LYS A 188 -20.40 15.92 -2.62
CA LYS A 188 -21.02 17.02 -3.36
C LYS A 188 -22.26 17.56 -2.64
N LYS A 189 -23.17 16.68 -2.20
CA LYS A 189 -24.37 17.05 -1.44
C LYS A 189 -24.07 17.65 -0.06
N ARG A 190 -22.86 17.42 0.46
CA ARG A 190 -22.41 17.85 1.80
C ARG A 190 -21.54 19.11 1.77
N ASN A 191 -21.44 19.79 0.62
CA ASN A 191 -20.58 20.96 0.38
C ASN A 191 -19.14 20.75 0.87
N TRP A 192 -18.59 19.54 0.67
CA TRP A 192 -17.29 19.14 1.23
C TRP A 192 -16.15 20.09 0.84
N LEU A 193 -16.09 20.47 -0.44
CA LEU A 193 -15.03 21.32 -0.97
C LEU A 193 -14.92 22.68 -0.27
N ASN A 194 -16.03 23.22 0.26
CA ASN A 194 -16.04 24.48 1.02
C ASN A 194 -15.59 24.29 2.47
N LYS A 195 -15.75 23.08 3.01
CA LYS A 195 -15.33 22.73 4.39
C LYS A 195 -13.85 22.39 4.49
N THR A 196 -13.22 22.10 3.36
CA THR A 196 -11.78 21.83 3.25
C THR A 196 -10.97 23.03 2.79
N LEU A 197 -11.60 24.20 2.63
CA LEU A 197 -10.88 25.47 2.54
C LEU A 197 -10.27 25.85 3.89
#